data_AF-A0A087U346-F1
#
_entry.id   AF-A0A087U346-F1
#
_cell.length_a   1.000
_cell.length_b   1.000
_cell.length_c   1.000
_cell.angle_alpha   90.00
_cell.angle_beta   90.00
_cell.angle_gamma   90.00
#
_symmetry.space_group_name_H-M   'P 1'
#
loop_
_entity.id
_entity.type
_entity.pdbx_description
1 polymer ?
#
loop_
_entity_poly.entity_id
_entity_poly.type
_entity_poly.pdbx_seq_one_letter_code
_entity_poly.pdbx_strand_id
1 'polypeptide(L)'
;MGLPSEVWINESLPVGSEVTWLKARDKDKGFSGLLVHVITSGDEFSFFRIDMFTGRLYVDAPLDREFISEFDLNISAYDLGNPQRSASRSLIIHVDDVNDNKPNFEKSSYNFVITENAKNGTSIVRLRANDKDEGINSALTFCLETDFEEFHIDPASGLLMVLGNLDRERSDSYQLKARVTDGSPDNPLSSTTVVNIRVLDINDNAPFFSLKQYWVKVREDLPVGVVVIVMVASDPDLDEGGEVMYSLSGSDTFSIDPLMGVVRLSKPLDFETIQLYNVTITARDGGDPPLESQAALVVEIEDVNENMYPPAFEDVVIVGQVMENKPKGTLVTKVTAYDADPPGLNSQFTYSILDGDGMGFFSIDEQ
;
A
#
# COMPACT_ATOMS: atom_id res chain seq x y z
N MET A 1 -50.64 48.16 28.93
CA MET A 1 -49.95 46.94 29.39
C MET A 1 -48.48 47.07 29.03
N GLY A 2 -47.58 47.04 30.00
CA GLY A 2 -46.13 46.99 29.76
C GLY A 2 -45.69 45.54 29.57
N LEU A 3 -45.11 45.25 28.42
CA LEU A 3 -44.66 43.94 27.96
C LEU A 3 -43.52 44.21 26.96
N PRO A 4 -42.46 43.42 26.93
CA PRO A 4 -41.59 43.41 25.75
C PRO A 4 -42.42 42.99 24.51
N SER A 5 -42.05 43.47 23.33
CA SER A 5 -42.59 42.92 22.07
C SER A 5 -41.95 41.58 21.75
N GLU A 6 -40.67 41.43 22.11
CA GLU A 6 -39.84 40.29 21.75
C GLU A 6 -38.91 39.95 22.92
N VAL A 7 -38.64 38.66 23.14
CA VAL A 7 -37.69 38.14 24.14
C VAL A 7 -36.90 36.99 23.51
N TRP A 8 -35.62 36.89 23.85
CA TRP A 8 -34.73 35.80 23.46
C TRP A 8 -34.46 34.93 24.69
N ILE A 9 -34.63 33.62 24.53
CA ILE A 9 -34.35 32.64 25.57
C ILE A 9 -33.57 31.47 24.99
N ASN A 10 -32.66 30.93 25.79
CA ASN A 10 -31.88 29.78 25.37
C ASN A 10 -32.70 28.48 25.52
N GLU A 11 -32.59 27.55 24.56
CA GLU A 11 -33.34 26.28 24.62
C GLU A 11 -32.97 25.38 25.81
N SER A 12 -31.75 25.54 26.35
CA SER A 12 -31.32 24.83 27.56
C SER A 12 -31.91 25.37 28.86
N LEU A 13 -32.78 26.38 28.82
CA LEU A 13 -33.46 26.90 30.00
C LEU A 13 -34.25 25.78 30.72
N PRO A 14 -33.96 25.52 32.01
CA PRO A 14 -34.69 24.51 32.75
C PRO A 14 -36.18 24.85 32.87
N VAL A 15 -37.02 23.81 32.89
CA VAL A 15 -38.44 23.93 33.24
C VAL A 15 -38.60 24.64 34.59
N GLY A 16 -39.50 25.63 34.62
CA GLY A 16 -39.74 26.51 35.76
C GLY A 16 -38.92 27.81 35.75
N SER A 17 -38.05 28.02 34.76
CA SER A 17 -37.33 29.29 34.59
C SER A 17 -38.27 30.42 34.23
N GLU A 18 -38.09 31.60 34.85
CA GLU A 18 -38.85 32.80 34.53
C GLU A 18 -38.32 33.41 33.22
N VAL A 19 -39.21 33.60 32.23
CA VAL A 19 -38.89 34.21 30.93
C VAL A 19 -38.99 35.73 31.03
N THR A 20 -40.14 36.22 31.49
CA THR A 20 -40.43 37.65 31.63
C THR A 20 -41.67 37.85 32.51
N TRP A 21 -42.07 39.10 32.74
CA TRP A 21 -43.30 39.41 33.46
C TRP A 21 -44.10 40.54 32.81
N LEU A 22 -45.41 40.44 32.96
CA LEU A 22 -46.38 41.36 32.39
C LEU A 22 -46.77 42.41 33.42
N LYS A 23 -46.81 43.67 32.99
CA LYS A 23 -47.31 44.78 33.80
C LYS A 23 -48.62 45.32 33.26
N ALA A 24 -49.72 44.76 33.73
CA ALA A 24 -51.06 45.29 33.48
C ALA A 24 -51.52 46.20 34.64
N ARG A 25 -52.40 47.17 34.36
CA ARG A 25 -52.97 48.07 35.36
C ARG A 25 -54.42 48.35 35.01
N ASP A 26 -55.29 48.15 35.99
CA ASP A 26 -56.66 48.63 35.95
C ASP A 26 -56.76 49.96 36.73
N LYS A 27 -57.67 50.84 36.32
CA LYS A 27 -57.95 52.11 37.02
C LYS A 27 -59.00 51.94 38.12
N ASP A 28 -59.74 50.83 38.12
CA ASP A 28 -60.79 50.54 39.09
C ASP A 28 -60.21 50.14 40.45
N LYS A 29 -61.00 50.34 41.51
CA LYS A 29 -60.62 49.99 42.90
C LYS A 29 -61.34 48.73 43.36
N GLY A 30 -60.71 47.99 44.27
CA GLY A 30 -61.32 46.78 44.83
C GLY A 30 -61.32 45.63 43.83
N PHE A 31 -62.34 44.78 43.88
CA PHE A 31 -62.42 43.54 43.09
C PHE A 31 -62.34 43.79 41.57
N SER A 32 -62.97 44.86 41.07
CA SER A 32 -62.93 45.23 39.65
C SER A 32 -61.55 45.69 39.17
N GLY A 33 -60.62 46.00 40.08
CA GLY A 33 -59.24 46.37 39.73
C GLY A 33 -58.25 45.21 39.75
N LEU A 34 -58.69 44.00 40.12
CA LEU A 34 -57.87 42.79 40.09
C LEU A 34 -57.81 42.24 38.66
N LEU A 35 -56.61 41.84 38.24
CA LEU A 35 -56.35 41.34 36.90
C LEU A 35 -55.91 39.88 36.93
N VAL A 36 -56.42 39.10 35.99
CA VAL A 36 -55.96 37.72 35.72
C VAL A 36 -55.35 37.62 34.33
N HIS A 37 -54.23 36.94 34.22
CA HIS A 37 -53.45 36.82 32.99
C HIS A 37 -53.55 35.40 32.42
N VAL A 38 -53.73 35.29 31.10
CA VAL A 38 -53.90 34.01 30.41
C VAL A 38 -53.21 34.05 29.04
N ILE A 39 -52.49 32.98 28.69
CA ILE A 39 -52.02 32.75 27.31
C ILE A 39 -53.22 32.28 26.49
N THR A 40 -53.61 33.06 25.49
CA THR A 40 -54.83 32.83 24.70
C THR A 40 -54.59 32.13 23.37
N SER A 41 -53.39 32.23 22.80
CA SER A 41 -52.93 31.50 21.62
C SER A 41 -51.40 31.57 21.50
N GLY A 42 -50.81 30.81 20.57
CA GLY A 42 -49.37 30.83 20.29
C GLY A 42 -48.56 29.76 21.00
N ASP A 43 -49.19 29.00 21.90
CA ASP A 43 -48.55 27.91 22.65
C ASP A 43 -49.39 26.63 22.55
N GLU A 44 -49.43 26.02 21.37
CA GLU A 44 -50.28 24.86 21.08
C GLU A 44 -49.88 23.61 21.88
N PHE A 45 -48.61 23.55 22.32
CA PHE A 45 -48.01 22.41 23.01
C PHE A 45 -47.76 22.66 24.50
N SER A 46 -48.17 23.81 25.04
CA SER A 46 -48.01 24.18 26.46
C SER A 46 -46.54 24.21 26.92
N PHE A 47 -45.66 24.81 26.11
CA PHE A 47 -44.27 25.06 26.48
C PHE A 47 -44.12 26.16 27.54
N PHE A 48 -45.13 27.03 27.68
CA PHE A 48 -45.09 28.16 28.59
C PHE A 48 -46.29 28.18 29.54
N ARG A 49 -46.06 28.70 30.74
CA ARG A 49 -47.10 28.92 31.74
C ARG A 49 -47.01 30.32 32.30
N ILE A 50 -48.15 31.00 32.35
CA ILE A 50 -48.26 32.30 33.00
C ILE A 50 -48.89 32.15 34.39
N ASP A 51 -48.28 32.74 35.41
CA ASP A 51 -48.91 32.88 36.71
C ASP A 51 -50.05 33.89 36.63
N MET A 52 -51.27 33.42 36.88
CA MET A 52 -52.49 34.19 36.61
C MET A 52 -52.55 35.51 37.41
N PHE A 53 -51.96 35.58 38.61
CA PHE A 53 -52.07 36.74 39.50
C PHE A 53 -50.91 37.71 39.37
N THR A 54 -49.69 37.19 39.21
CA THR A 54 -48.48 38.00 39.13
C THR A 54 -48.14 38.42 37.70
N GLY A 55 -48.66 37.70 36.70
CA GLY A 55 -48.33 37.92 35.30
C GLY A 55 -46.89 37.51 34.95
N ARG A 56 -46.25 36.65 35.74
CA ARG A 56 -44.92 36.11 35.42
C ARG A 56 -45.05 34.92 34.48
N LEU A 57 -44.26 34.93 33.40
CA LEU A 57 -44.21 33.89 32.39
C LEU A 57 -43.04 32.95 32.68
N TYR A 58 -43.31 31.65 32.67
CA TYR A 58 -42.35 30.59 32.96
C TYR A 58 -42.29 29.59 31.81
N VAL A 59 -41.13 28.95 31.64
CA VAL A 59 -40.99 27.72 30.85
C VAL A 59 -41.69 26.58 31.60
N ASP A 60 -42.58 25.84 30.95
CA ASP A 60 -43.37 24.75 31.53
C ASP A 60 -43.03 23.38 30.91
N ALA A 61 -42.40 23.35 29.73
CA ALA A 61 -41.84 22.16 29.10
C ALA A 61 -40.44 22.43 28.51
N PRO A 62 -39.58 21.40 28.33
CA PRO A 62 -38.27 21.57 27.70
C PRO A 62 -38.40 22.20 26.32
N LEU A 63 -37.55 23.18 26.02
CA LEU A 63 -37.49 23.83 24.71
C LEU A 63 -36.52 23.05 23.81
N ASP A 64 -36.82 23.02 22.53
CA ASP A 64 -36.03 22.39 21.46
C ASP A 64 -36.21 23.28 20.23
N ARG A 65 -35.17 24.01 19.86
CA ARG A 65 -35.18 24.98 18.77
C ARG A 65 -35.31 24.26 17.43
N GLU A 66 -34.69 23.09 17.27
CA GLU A 66 -34.79 22.25 16.07
C GLU A 66 -36.22 21.76 15.84
N PHE A 67 -37.06 21.77 16.88
CA PHE A 67 -38.49 21.55 16.78
C PHE A 67 -39.28 22.85 16.52
N ILE A 68 -39.18 23.86 17.39
CA ILE A 68 -39.84 25.17 17.25
C ILE A 68 -38.90 26.28 17.72
N SER A 69 -38.50 27.16 16.79
CA SER A 69 -37.55 28.24 17.05
C SER A 69 -38.19 29.59 17.44
N GLU A 70 -39.50 29.76 17.22
CA GLU A 70 -40.21 31.00 17.49
C GLU A 70 -41.65 30.74 17.96
N PHE A 71 -42.08 31.48 19.00
CA PHE A 71 -43.45 31.44 19.51
C PHE A 71 -44.07 32.85 19.49
N ASP A 72 -45.21 33.02 18.82
CA ASP A 72 -46.01 34.26 18.87
C ASP A 72 -47.14 34.11 19.89
N LEU A 73 -46.82 34.39 21.16
CA LEU A 73 -47.76 34.24 22.27
C LEU A 73 -48.72 35.42 22.37
N ASN A 74 -50.02 35.17 22.25
CA ASN A 74 -51.02 36.19 22.55
C ASN A 74 -51.45 36.10 24.01
N ILE A 75 -51.10 37.10 24.81
CA ILE A 75 -51.40 37.12 26.24
C ILE A 75 -52.48 38.16 26.55
N SER A 76 -53.52 37.73 27.25
CA SER A 76 -54.65 38.57 27.63
C SER A 76 -54.70 38.78 29.14
N ALA A 77 -54.89 40.02 29.57
CA ALA A 77 -55.30 40.34 30.93
C ALA A 77 -56.77 40.69 30.97
N TYR A 78 -57.48 40.13 31.94
CA TYR A 78 -58.89 40.36 32.18
C TYR A 78 -59.09 41.01 33.54
N ASP A 79 -59.98 42.01 33.62
CA ASP A 79 -60.51 42.47 34.89
C ASP A 79 -61.51 41.46 35.46
N LEU A 80 -61.88 41.63 36.74
CA LEU A 80 -62.93 40.84 37.37
C LEU A 80 -64.24 41.65 37.50
N GLY A 81 -64.43 42.64 36.63
CA GLY A 81 -65.60 43.51 36.61
C GLY A 81 -66.81 42.86 35.92
N ASN A 82 -67.98 43.48 36.09
CA ASN A 82 -69.20 43.13 35.35
C ASN A 82 -69.76 44.41 34.69
N PRO A 83 -69.63 44.60 33.37
CA PRO A 83 -69.07 43.66 32.39
C PRO A 83 -67.54 43.53 32.49
N GLN A 84 -67.04 42.33 32.18
CA GLN A 84 -65.61 42.04 32.13
C GLN A 84 -64.95 42.75 30.95
N ARG A 85 -63.79 43.37 31.17
CA ARG A 85 -62.95 43.94 30.11
C ARG A 85 -61.62 43.21 30.01
N SER A 86 -61.04 43.28 28.82
CA SER A 86 -59.75 42.66 28.55
C SER A 86 -58.84 43.58 27.75
N ALA A 87 -57.54 43.31 27.88
CA ALA A 87 -56.52 43.84 27.00
C ALA A 87 -55.57 42.70 26.61
N SER A 88 -55.32 42.56 25.31
CA SER A 88 -54.47 41.51 24.76
C SER A 88 -53.22 42.11 24.13
N ARG A 89 -52.12 41.36 24.14
CA ARG A 89 -50.87 41.73 23.50
C ARG A 89 -50.09 40.50 23.07
N SER A 90 -49.52 40.56 21.87
CA SER A 90 -48.58 39.57 21.35
C SER A 90 -47.16 39.78 21.94
N LEU A 91 -46.52 38.67 22.25
CA LEU A 91 -45.14 38.53 22.69
C LEU A 91 -44.48 37.48 21.80
N ILE A 92 -43.47 37.88 21.04
CA ILE A 92 -42.66 36.94 20.25
C ILE A 92 -41.53 36.44 21.15
N ILE A 93 -41.37 35.12 21.23
CA ILE A 93 -40.26 34.48 21.92
C ILE A 93 -39.39 33.82 20.87
N HIS A 94 -38.14 34.26 20.77
CA HIS A 94 -37.12 33.61 19.96
C HIS A 94 -36.34 32.63 20.85
N VAL A 95 -36.14 31.42 20.36
CA VAL A 95 -35.33 30.41 21.02
C VAL A 95 -33.92 30.47 20.45
N ASP A 96 -32.96 30.87 21.27
CA ASP A 96 -31.55 30.88 20.95
C ASP A 96 -30.98 29.46 20.98
N ASP A 97 -30.21 29.15 19.94
CA ASP A 97 -29.53 27.88 19.69
C ASP A 97 -28.46 27.55 20.74
N VAL A 98 -28.35 26.27 21.08
CA VAL A 98 -27.30 25.64 21.88
C VAL A 98 -26.68 24.52 21.08
N ASN A 99 -25.36 24.34 21.21
CA ASN A 99 -24.67 23.21 20.58
C ASN A 99 -24.99 21.89 21.31
N ASP A 100 -26.14 21.30 21.00
CA ASP A 100 -26.64 20.06 21.62
C ASP A 100 -26.84 18.91 20.62
N ASN A 101 -26.76 19.19 19.31
CA ASN A 101 -26.66 18.18 18.27
C ASN A 101 -25.19 18.05 17.85
N LYS A 102 -24.72 16.80 17.76
CA LYS A 102 -23.41 16.53 17.18
C LYS A 102 -23.53 16.36 15.65
N PRO A 103 -22.46 16.63 14.89
CA PRO A 103 -22.46 16.35 13.47
C PRO A 103 -22.60 14.85 13.21
N ASN A 104 -23.35 14.44 12.19
CA ASN A 104 -23.51 13.04 11.82
C ASN A 104 -23.15 12.80 10.36
N PHE A 105 -22.19 11.91 10.12
CA PHE A 105 -21.87 11.42 8.77
C PHE A 105 -23.07 10.72 8.14
N GLU A 106 -23.23 10.86 6.81
CA GLU A 106 -24.28 10.17 6.05
C GLU A 106 -24.11 8.64 6.06
N LYS A 107 -22.88 8.14 6.25
CA LYS A 107 -22.57 6.71 6.31
C LYS A 107 -21.64 6.41 7.49
N SER A 108 -21.82 5.23 8.09
CA SER A 108 -20.98 4.70 9.16
C SER A 108 -19.61 4.22 8.69
N SER A 109 -19.48 3.89 7.39
CA SER A 109 -18.21 3.53 6.77
C SER A 109 -18.25 3.76 5.26
N TYR A 110 -17.08 3.96 4.66
CA TYR A 110 -16.90 4.09 3.23
C TYR A 110 -15.84 3.11 2.73
N ASN A 111 -16.05 2.51 1.57
CA ASN A 111 -15.09 1.59 0.95
C ASN A 111 -14.77 2.10 -0.46
N PHE A 112 -13.48 2.27 -0.75
CA PHE A 112 -12.99 2.74 -2.04
C PHE A 112 -11.86 1.88 -2.55
N VAL A 113 -11.68 1.94 -3.85
CA VAL A 113 -10.64 1.23 -4.57
C VAL A 113 -9.92 2.26 -5.44
N ILE A 114 -8.61 2.26 -5.40
CA ILE A 114 -7.74 3.19 -6.13
C ILE A 114 -6.53 2.44 -6.67
N THR A 115 -5.99 2.83 -7.81
CA THR A 115 -4.75 2.25 -8.34
C THR A 115 -3.54 2.94 -7.71
N GLU A 116 -2.41 2.25 -7.57
CA GLU A 116 -1.21 2.84 -6.98
C GLU A 116 -0.61 3.98 -7.79
N ASN A 117 -0.77 3.94 -9.12
CA ASN A 117 -0.36 5.02 -10.02
C ASN A 117 -1.26 6.27 -9.96
N ALA A 118 -2.21 6.34 -9.01
CA ALA A 118 -3.06 7.51 -8.82
C ALA A 118 -2.22 8.74 -8.53
N LYS A 119 -2.39 9.78 -9.35
CA LYS A 119 -1.63 11.02 -9.25
C LYS A 119 -2.00 11.79 -8.00
N ASN A 120 -1.05 12.54 -7.45
CA ASN A 120 -1.31 13.55 -6.43
C ASN A 120 -2.45 14.51 -6.88
N GLY A 121 -3.41 14.73 -5.99
CA GLY A 121 -4.64 15.49 -6.22
C GLY A 121 -5.82 14.65 -6.70
N THR A 122 -5.65 13.33 -6.87
CA THR A 122 -6.76 12.43 -7.24
C THR A 122 -7.81 12.43 -6.13
N SER A 123 -9.04 12.82 -6.48
CA SER A 123 -10.17 12.84 -5.56
C SER A 123 -10.72 11.43 -5.35
N ILE A 124 -10.81 11.00 -4.10
CA ILE A 124 -11.35 9.68 -3.71
C ILE A 124 -12.85 9.82 -3.46
N VAL A 125 -13.22 10.69 -2.53
CA VAL A 125 -14.61 10.89 -2.11
C VAL A 125 -14.77 12.25 -1.45
N ARG A 126 -15.96 12.84 -1.54
CA ARG A 126 -16.39 13.91 -0.63
C ARG A 126 -17.20 13.32 0.52
N LEU A 127 -16.63 13.32 1.73
CA LEU A 127 -17.36 12.96 2.93
C LEU A 127 -18.43 14.02 3.21
N ARG A 128 -19.59 13.56 3.67
CA ARG A 128 -20.74 14.42 3.97
C ARG A 128 -21.25 14.09 5.36
N ALA A 129 -21.52 15.15 6.12
CA ALA A 129 -22.13 15.10 7.42
C ALA A 129 -23.15 16.24 7.52
N ASN A 130 -24.11 16.08 8.44
CA ASN A 130 -25.11 17.09 8.73
C ASN A 130 -25.15 17.33 10.24
N ASP A 131 -25.32 18.59 10.60
CA ASP A 131 -25.64 19.04 11.95
C ASP A 131 -26.97 19.78 11.91
N LYS A 132 -27.76 19.69 12.99
CA LYS A 132 -29.08 20.29 13.08
C LYS A 132 -29.06 21.69 13.71
N ASP A 133 -27.97 22.04 14.39
CA ASP A 133 -27.85 23.33 15.10
C ASP A 133 -27.73 24.51 14.11
N GLU A 134 -27.71 25.75 14.60
CA GLU A 134 -27.62 26.96 13.77
C GLU A 134 -26.21 27.53 13.64
N GLY A 135 -25.94 28.16 12.49
CA GLY A 135 -24.80 29.05 12.33
C GLY A 135 -23.47 28.36 12.60
N ILE A 136 -22.77 28.77 13.66
CA ILE A 136 -21.45 28.22 14.01
C ILE A 136 -21.56 26.82 14.61
N ASN A 137 -22.65 26.51 15.31
CA ASN A 137 -22.89 25.21 15.93
C ASN A 137 -23.20 24.12 14.88
N SER A 138 -23.57 24.50 13.64
CA SER A 138 -23.61 23.59 12.49
C SER A 138 -22.49 23.76 11.47
N ALA A 139 -21.50 24.61 11.74
CA ALA A 139 -20.37 24.83 10.85
C ALA A 139 -19.38 23.66 10.95
N LEU A 140 -19.31 22.85 9.89
CA LEU A 140 -18.54 21.61 9.91
C LEU A 140 -17.08 21.79 9.50
N THR A 141 -16.18 21.17 10.26
CA THR A 141 -14.75 21.03 9.92
C THR A 141 -14.36 19.56 9.90
N PHE A 142 -13.77 19.10 8.79
CA PHE A 142 -13.31 17.73 8.60
C PHE A 142 -11.80 17.58 8.89
N CYS A 143 -11.40 16.44 9.44
CA CYS A 143 -9.99 16.08 9.56
C CYS A 143 -9.79 14.55 9.53
N LEU A 144 -8.55 14.13 9.26
CA LEU A 144 -8.13 12.74 9.44
C LEU A 144 -7.46 12.62 10.82
N GLU A 145 -7.87 11.62 11.61
CA GLU A 145 -7.18 11.25 12.86
C GLU A 145 -6.00 10.32 12.62
N THR A 146 -6.00 9.62 11.49
CA THR A 146 -4.91 8.74 11.07
C THR A 146 -3.84 9.54 10.35
N ASP A 147 -2.58 9.25 10.67
CA ASP A 147 -1.40 9.92 10.13
C ASP A 147 -0.82 9.11 8.96
N PHE A 148 -1.47 9.23 7.80
CA PHE A 148 -0.97 8.67 6.55
C PHE A 148 -0.63 9.82 5.61
N GLU A 149 0.64 9.92 5.21
CA GLU A 149 1.17 10.99 4.35
C GLU A 149 0.55 10.96 2.94
N GLU A 150 0.03 9.80 2.54
CA GLU A 150 -0.54 9.56 1.22
C GLU A 150 -1.94 10.18 1.05
N PHE A 151 -2.62 10.56 2.13
CA PHE A 151 -4.00 11.04 2.09
C PHE A 151 -4.19 12.39 2.78
N HIS A 152 -5.05 13.21 2.20
CA HIS A 152 -5.43 14.50 2.75
C HIS A 152 -6.92 14.74 2.60
N ILE A 153 -7.56 15.26 3.65
CA ILE A 153 -8.94 15.73 3.58
C ILE A 153 -8.98 17.25 3.65
N ASP A 154 -9.68 17.87 2.71
CA ASP A 154 -9.95 19.30 2.76
C ASP A 154 -10.90 19.61 3.95
N PRO A 155 -10.49 20.46 4.91
CA PRO A 155 -11.27 20.67 6.13
C PRO A 155 -12.64 21.31 5.92
N ALA A 156 -12.81 22.11 4.86
CA ALA A 156 -14.05 22.83 4.61
C ALA A 156 -15.05 22.03 3.78
N SER A 157 -14.57 21.30 2.77
CA SER A 157 -15.44 20.59 1.81
C SER A 157 -15.57 19.09 2.10
N GLY A 158 -14.76 18.53 2.99
CA GLY A 158 -14.71 17.08 3.25
C GLY A 158 -14.17 16.26 2.09
N LEU A 159 -13.50 16.89 1.12
CA LEU A 159 -12.93 16.21 -0.05
C LEU A 159 -11.65 15.47 0.33
N LEU A 160 -11.71 14.14 0.36
CA LEU A 160 -10.57 13.26 0.55
C LEU A 160 -9.85 13.03 -0.79
N MET A 161 -8.55 13.28 -0.79
CA MET A 161 -7.68 13.18 -1.97
C MET A 161 -6.38 12.44 -1.63
N VAL A 162 -5.75 11.91 -2.67
CA VAL A 162 -4.37 11.40 -2.61
C VAL A 162 -3.39 12.56 -2.65
N LEU A 163 -2.40 12.57 -1.75
CA LEU A 163 -1.35 13.60 -1.66
C LEU A 163 0.05 13.03 -1.91
N GLY A 164 0.25 11.73 -1.69
CA GLY A 164 1.53 11.04 -1.86
C GLY A 164 1.56 10.07 -3.03
N ASN A 165 2.64 9.28 -3.09
CA ASN A 165 2.75 8.14 -3.98
C ASN A 165 2.17 6.93 -3.25
N LEU A 166 1.14 6.33 -3.83
CA LEU A 166 0.68 5.02 -3.41
C LEU A 166 1.62 3.98 -4.02
N ASP A 167 1.91 2.95 -3.25
CA ASP A 167 2.81 1.85 -3.60
C ASP A 167 2.18 0.61 -2.96
N ARG A 168 1.62 -0.26 -3.78
CA ARG A 168 0.86 -1.43 -3.33
C ARG A 168 1.81 -2.49 -2.77
N GLU A 169 3.03 -2.59 -3.29
CA GLU A 169 4.09 -3.47 -2.79
C GLU A 169 4.48 -3.10 -1.35
N ARG A 170 4.36 -1.81 -0.99
CA ARG A 170 4.53 -1.33 0.38
C ARG A 170 3.28 -1.52 1.24
N SER A 171 2.11 -1.12 0.74
CA SER A 171 0.83 -1.17 1.46
C SER A 171 -0.35 -1.35 0.51
N ASP A 172 -1.00 -2.52 0.57
CA ASP A 172 -2.14 -2.85 -0.29
C ASP A 172 -3.48 -2.23 0.15
N SER A 173 -3.52 -1.68 1.36
CA SER A 173 -4.74 -1.17 1.97
C SER A 173 -4.50 -0.16 3.08
N TYR A 174 -5.45 0.76 3.23
CA TYR A 174 -5.44 1.79 4.25
C TYR A 174 -6.80 1.88 4.91
N GLN A 175 -6.80 2.04 6.23
CA GLN A 175 -8.00 2.32 7.01
C GLN A 175 -7.86 3.70 7.64
N LEU A 176 -8.50 4.69 7.02
CA LEU A 176 -8.50 6.07 7.51
C LEU A 176 -9.63 6.27 8.50
N LYS A 177 -9.35 6.97 9.59
CA LYS A 177 -10.38 7.43 10.52
C LYS A 177 -10.61 8.91 10.34
N ALA A 178 -11.75 9.27 9.76
CA ALA A 178 -12.14 10.65 9.54
C ALA A 178 -13.00 11.15 10.70
N ARG A 179 -12.75 12.38 11.14
CA ARG A 179 -13.55 13.11 12.12
C ARG A 179 -14.21 14.32 11.47
N VAL A 180 -15.42 14.61 11.90
CA VAL A 180 -16.07 15.90 11.66
C VAL A 180 -16.41 16.52 13.01
N THR A 181 -16.14 17.81 13.15
CA THR A 181 -16.40 18.60 14.35
C THR A 181 -17.22 19.82 13.96
N ASP A 182 -18.18 20.20 14.80
CA ASP A 182 -18.87 21.49 14.65
C ASP A 182 -17.94 22.68 14.99
N GLY A 183 -18.44 23.89 14.81
CA GLY A 183 -17.68 25.12 15.04
C GLY A 183 -17.82 25.69 16.44
N SER A 184 -18.51 25.01 17.36
CA SER A 184 -18.83 25.58 18.67
C SER A 184 -17.55 25.88 19.46
N PRO A 185 -17.30 27.13 19.89
CA PRO A 185 -16.07 27.50 20.56
C PRO A 185 -15.98 26.95 21.99
N ASP A 186 -17.13 26.82 22.66
CA ASP A 186 -17.19 26.49 24.09
C ASP A 186 -17.48 25.00 24.34
N ASN A 187 -18.24 24.34 23.45
CA ASN A 187 -18.63 22.94 23.60
C ASN A 187 -18.62 22.20 22.24
N PRO A 188 -17.47 22.05 21.56
CA PRO A 188 -17.43 21.40 20.26
C PRO A 188 -17.79 19.92 20.36
N LEU A 189 -18.76 19.49 19.56
CA LEU A 189 -19.15 18.10 19.40
C LEU A 189 -18.56 17.54 18.10
N SER A 190 -18.33 16.23 18.09
CA SER A 190 -17.73 15.57 16.93
C SER A 190 -18.24 14.14 16.75
N SER A 191 -18.14 13.67 15.52
CA SER A 191 -18.34 12.26 15.16
C SER A 191 -17.20 11.75 14.29
N THR A 192 -17.09 10.43 14.20
CA THR A 192 -16.05 9.77 13.42
C THR A 192 -16.65 8.72 12.49
N THR A 193 -16.00 8.49 11.36
CA THR A 193 -16.34 7.44 10.40
C THR A 193 -15.05 6.80 9.88
N VAL A 194 -15.17 5.60 9.31
CA VAL A 194 -14.04 4.85 8.77
C VAL A 194 -14.09 4.85 7.24
N VAL A 195 -12.96 5.12 6.60
CA VAL A 195 -12.78 5.02 5.15
C VAL A 195 -11.75 3.93 4.87
N ASN A 196 -12.20 2.80 4.33
CA ASN A 196 -11.32 1.73 3.89
C ASN A 196 -10.95 1.96 2.42
N ILE A 197 -9.67 1.96 2.13
CA ILE A 197 -9.12 2.14 0.78
C ILE A 197 -8.33 0.88 0.45
N ARG A 198 -8.68 0.24 -0.67
CA ARG A 198 -7.89 -0.84 -1.26
C ARG A 198 -7.10 -0.29 -2.42
N VAL A 199 -5.79 -0.57 -2.45
CA VAL A 199 -4.91 -0.22 -3.55
C VAL A 199 -4.92 -1.37 -4.57
N LEU A 200 -5.13 -1.04 -5.83
CA LEU A 200 -5.01 -1.98 -6.94
C LEU A 200 -3.61 -1.88 -7.54
N ASP A 201 -3.10 -3.06 -7.83
CA ASP A 201 -1.84 -3.32 -8.52
C ASP A 201 -1.84 -2.78 -9.95
N ILE A 202 -0.70 -2.26 -10.36
CA ILE A 202 -0.33 -1.90 -11.71
C ILE A 202 1.04 -2.51 -11.97
N ASN A 203 1.24 -3.11 -13.14
CA ASN A 203 2.54 -3.65 -13.54
C ASN A 203 3.58 -2.52 -13.69
N ASP A 204 4.29 -2.21 -12.61
CA ASP A 204 5.25 -1.11 -12.51
C ASP A 204 6.62 -1.54 -11.98
N ASN A 205 6.74 -2.79 -11.55
CA ASN A 205 8.01 -3.44 -11.26
C ASN A 205 8.39 -4.38 -12.40
N ALA A 206 9.67 -4.38 -12.75
CA ALA A 206 10.22 -5.34 -13.69
C ALA A 206 10.83 -6.52 -12.90
N PRO A 207 10.80 -7.75 -13.44
CA PRO A 207 11.40 -8.89 -12.76
C PRO A 207 12.88 -8.61 -12.51
N PHE A 208 13.42 -8.88 -11.33
CA PHE A 208 14.82 -8.59 -11.03
C PHE A 208 15.62 -9.84 -10.68
N PHE A 209 16.81 -9.96 -11.27
CA PHE A 209 17.81 -10.94 -10.86
C PHE A 209 18.62 -10.44 -9.66
N SER A 210 19.04 -11.35 -8.77
CA SER A 210 19.89 -10.98 -7.63
C SER A 210 21.28 -10.49 -8.04
N LEU A 211 21.79 -10.96 -9.19
CA LEU A 211 23.09 -10.57 -9.75
C LEU A 211 22.94 -10.08 -11.18
N LYS A 212 23.76 -9.10 -11.57
CA LYS A 212 23.86 -8.66 -12.99
C LYS A 212 24.63 -9.66 -13.86
N GLN A 213 25.49 -10.46 -13.24
CA GLN A 213 26.33 -11.44 -13.90
C GLN A 213 26.49 -12.68 -13.02
N TYR A 214 26.32 -13.85 -13.63
CA TYR A 214 26.53 -15.17 -13.03
C TYR A 214 27.73 -15.83 -13.72
N TRP A 215 28.54 -16.55 -12.94
CA TRP A 215 29.71 -17.28 -13.44
C TRP A 215 29.59 -18.74 -13.05
N VAL A 216 29.76 -19.64 -14.00
CA VAL A 216 29.72 -21.09 -13.77
C VAL A 216 30.82 -21.78 -14.56
N LYS A 217 31.41 -22.82 -13.97
CA LYS A 217 32.38 -23.69 -14.62
C LYS A 217 31.72 -25.00 -15.01
N VAL A 218 31.93 -25.46 -16.24
CA VAL A 218 31.29 -26.65 -16.79
C VAL A 218 32.34 -27.47 -17.52
N ARG A 219 32.51 -28.73 -17.12
CA ARG A 219 33.40 -29.65 -17.84
C ARG A 219 32.86 -29.96 -19.22
N GLU A 220 33.75 -30.10 -20.20
CA GLU A 220 33.34 -30.36 -21.58
C GLU A 220 32.72 -31.76 -21.78
N ASP A 221 33.14 -32.73 -20.97
CA ASP A 221 32.74 -34.15 -21.05
C ASP A 221 31.31 -34.45 -20.55
N LEU A 222 30.57 -33.42 -20.14
CA LEU A 222 29.21 -33.58 -19.63
C LEU A 222 28.21 -33.88 -20.75
N PRO A 223 27.29 -34.84 -20.55
CA PRO A 223 26.30 -35.19 -21.57
C PRO A 223 25.30 -34.06 -21.78
N VAL A 224 24.80 -33.96 -23.01
CA VAL A 224 23.67 -33.08 -23.35
C VAL A 224 22.47 -33.37 -22.43
N GLY A 225 21.83 -32.30 -21.95
CA GLY A 225 20.67 -32.34 -21.07
C GLY A 225 20.99 -32.10 -19.59
N VAL A 226 22.26 -32.07 -19.19
CA VAL A 226 22.66 -31.72 -17.81
C VAL A 226 22.22 -30.30 -17.47
N VAL A 227 21.91 -30.09 -16.18
CA VAL A 227 21.63 -28.76 -15.64
C VAL A 227 22.94 -28.05 -15.37
N VAL A 228 23.08 -26.85 -15.93
CA VAL A 228 24.25 -25.98 -15.75
C VAL A 228 24.05 -25.07 -14.55
N ILE A 229 22.93 -24.36 -14.51
CA ILE A 229 22.55 -23.43 -13.43
C ILE A 229 21.03 -23.22 -13.44
N VAL A 230 20.47 -22.77 -12.32
CA VAL A 230 19.09 -22.30 -12.24
C VAL A 230 19.10 -20.79 -12.04
N MET A 231 18.48 -20.08 -12.97
CA MET A 231 18.31 -18.63 -12.91
C MET A 231 17.03 -18.31 -12.14
N VAL A 232 17.10 -17.32 -11.26
CA VAL A 232 15.96 -16.87 -10.46
C VAL A 232 15.87 -15.36 -10.55
N ALA A 233 14.74 -14.89 -11.06
CA ALA A 233 14.28 -13.51 -10.95
C ALA A 233 13.00 -13.48 -10.10
N SER A 234 12.72 -12.32 -9.50
CA SER A 234 11.52 -12.10 -8.70
C SER A 234 10.84 -10.83 -9.16
N ASP A 235 9.51 -10.82 -9.11
CA ASP A 235 8.69 -9.67 -9.41
C ASP A 235 7.68 -9.50 -8.27
N PRO A 236 7.60 -8.33 -7.61
CA PRO A 236 6.71 -8.11 -6.47
C PRO A 236 5.25 -7.79 -6.88
N ASP A 237 4.97 -7.57 -8.16
CA ASP A 237 3.64 -7.26 -8.67
C ASP A 237 2.71 -8.48 -8.54
N LEU A 238 1.40 -8.25 -8.63
CA LEU A 238 0.41 -9.32 -8.51
C LEU A 238 0.02 -9.91 -9.87
N ASP A 239 -0.62 -11.09 -9.81
CA ASP A 239 -1.19 -11.78 -10.97
C ASP A 239 -0.18 -11.89 -12.13
N GLU A 240 -0.59 -11.57 -13.37
CA GLU A 240 0.27 -11.68 -14.56
C GLU A 240 1.52 -10.78 -14.50
N GLY A 241 1.48 -9.67 -13.74
CA GLY A 241 2.65 -8.80 -13.52
C GLY A 241 3.74 -9.48 -12.67
N GLY A 242 3.33 -10.33 -11.73
CA GLY A 242 4.26 -11.12 -10.90
C GLY A 242 4.79 -12.39 -11.59
N GLU A 243 4.19 -12.81 -12.72
CA GLU A 243 4.50 -14.08 -13.37
C GLU A 243 5.72 -13.98 -14.31
N VAL A 244 6.87 -14.43 -13.82
CA VAL A 244 8.14 -14.34 -14.56
C VAL A 244 8.33 -15.49 -15.56
N MET A 245 8.60 -15.13 -16.82
CA MET A 245 9.07 -16.03 -17.88
C MET A 245 10.52 -15.76 -18.28
N TYR A 246 11.28 -16.83 -18.52
CA TYR A 246 12.69 -16.77 -18.89
C TYR A 246 12.93 -17.04 -20.37
N SER A 247 13.92 -16.36 -20.94
CA SER A 247 14.46 -16.67 -22.26
C SER A 247 15.98 -16.49 -22.28
N LEU A 248 16.63 -17.20 -23.20
CA LEU A 248 18.10 -17.19 -23.34
C LEU A 248 18.44 -16.76 -24.77
N SER A 249 19.43 -15.88 -24.89
CA SER A 249 19.98 -15.45 -26.17
C SER A 249 21.52 -15.43 -26.13
N GLY A 250 22.16 -15.47 -27.30
CA GLY A 250 23.61 -15.41 -27.46
C GLY A 250 24.28 -16.75 -27.84
N SER A 251 23.67 -17.88 -27.53
CA SER A 251 24.13 -19.21 -27.97
C SER A 251 22.98 -20.22 -28.02
N ASP A 252 23.06 -21.18 -28.95
CA ASP A 252 22.16 -22.34 -29.01
C ASP A 252 22.76 -23.61 -28.38
N THR A 253 23.98 -23.51 -27.82
CA THR A 253 24.61 -24.55 -26.99
C THR A 253 23.86 -24.76 -25.68
N PHE A 254 23.12 -23.76 -25.20
CA PHE A 254 22.34 -23.81 -23.99
C PHE A 254 20.86 -23.56 -24.28
N SER A 255 19.98 -24.12 -23.46
CA SER A 255 18.55 -23.82 -23.43
C SER A 255 18.14 -23.45 -22.02
N ILE A 256 17.08 -22.66 -21.88
CA ILE A 256 16.49 -22.33 -20.59
C ILE A 256 15.03 -22.78 -20.57
N ASP A 257 14.60 -23.38 -19.48
CA ASP A 257 13.19 -23.64 -19.22
C ASP A 257 12.46 -22.30 -18.94
N PRO A 258 11.44 -21.92 -19.75
CA PRO A 258 10.80 -20.61 -19.62
C PRO A 258 10.09 -20.38 -18.28
N LEU A 259 9.70 -21.43 -17.55
CA LEU A 259 8.97 -21.29 -16.29
C LEU A 259 9.88 -21.53 -15.08
N MET A 260 10.77 -22.52 -15.19
CA MET A 260 11.62 -22.93 -14.06
C MET A 260 12.98 -22.22 -14.02
N GLY A 261 13.36 -21.49 -15.08
CA GLY A 261 14.66 -20.81 -15.15
C GLY A 261 15.86 -21.76 -15.22
N VAL A 262 15.64 -23.05 -15.48
CA VAL A 262 16.69 -24.09 -15.49
C VAL A 262 17.45 -24.02 -16.80
N VAL A 263 18.74 -23.68 -16.75
CA VAL A 263 19.64 -23.69 -17.91
C VAL A 263 20.23 -25.07 -18.09
N ARG A 264 20.09 -25.65 -19.28
CA ARG A 264 20.62 -26.96 -19.65
C ARG A 264 21.56 -26.88 -20.83
N LEU A 265 22.48 -27.84 -20.88
CA LEU A 265 23.32 -28.07 -22.04
C LEU A 265 22.49 -28.69 -23.18
N SER A 266 22.44 -28.04 -24.34
CA SER A 266 21.69 -28.47 -25.54
C SER A 266 22.58 -29.11 -26.61
N LYS A 267 23.89 -28.83 -26.58
CA LYS A 267 24.89 -29.35 -27.52
C LYS A 267 26.15 -29.78 -26.75
N PRO A 268 26.93 -30.74 -27.26
CA PRO A 268 28.21 -31.08 -26.65
C PRO A 268 29.12 -29.84 -26.58
N LEU A 269 29.98 -29.84 -25.57
CA LEU A 269 31.02 -28.83 -25.37
C LEU A 269 32.34 -29.38 -25.92
N ASP A 270 33.22 -28.46 -26.29
CA ASP A 270 34.55 -28.75 -26.85
C ASP A 270 35.43 -27.56 -26.47
N PHE A 271 36.35 -27.79 -25.52
CA PHE A 271 37.23 -26.79 -24.95
C PHE A 271 38.21 -26.24 -26.00
N GLU A 272 38.68 -27.08 -26.92
CA GLU A 272 39.58 -26.69 -28.01
C GLU A 272 38.93 -25.67 -28.96
N THR A 273 37.60 -25.68 -29.07
CA THR A 273 36.86 -24.73 -29.90
C THR A 273 36.41 -23.47 -29.16
N ILE A 274 35.71 -23.62 -28.03
CA ILE A 274 35.12 -22.50 -27.30
C ILE A 274 35.30 -22.70 -25.79
N GLN A 275 36.17 -21.89 -25.20
CA GLN A 275 36.49 -21.94 -23.77
C GLN A 275 35.53 -21.14 -22.89
N LEU A 276 34.78 -20.20 -23.48
CA LEU A 276 33.96 -19.26 -22.74
C LEU A 276 32.73 -18.86 -23.53
N TYR A 277 31.55 -19.10 -22.96
CA TYR A 277 30.28 -18.64 -23.51
C TYR A 277 29.74 -17.47 -22.68
N ASN A 278 29.31 -16.42 -23.38
CA ASN A 278 28.57 -15.31 -22.80
C ASN A 278 27.14 -15.37 -23.33
N VAL A 279 26.19 -15.76 -22.49
CA VAL A 279 24.77 -15.79 -22.84
C VAL A 279 24.01 -14.75 -22.01
N THR A 280 22.98 -14.16 -22.60
CA THR A 280 22.11 -13.20 -21.92
C THR A 280 20.81 -13.92 -21.57
N ILE A 281 20.48 -13.90 -20.29
CA ILE A 281 19.21 -14.39 -19.76
C ILE A 281 18.28 -13.18 -19.59
N THR A 282 17.09 -13.26 -20.16
CA THR A 282 16.03 -12.26 -19.99
C THR A 282 14.92 -12.85 -19.13
N ALA A 283 14.52 -12.14 -18.08
CA ALA A 283 13.31 -12.40 -17.32
C ALA A 283 12.27 -11.34 -17.71
N ARG A 284 11.05 -11.77 -18.02
CA ARG A 284 9.96 -10.91 -18.50
C ARG A 284 8.66 -11.32 -17.82
N ASP A 285 7.91 -10.34 -17.33
CA ASP A 285 6.60 -10.59 -16.74
C ASP A 285 5.51 -10.81 -17.81
N GLY A 286 4.29 -11.11 -17.35
CA GLY A 286 3.09 -11.24 -18.16
C GLY A 286 2.20 -9.99 -18.21
N GLY A 287 2.59 -8.88 -17.59
CA GLY A 287 1.76 -7.68 -17.48
C GLY A 287 1.53 -6.94 -18.81
N ASP A 288 0.68 -5.90 -18.79
CA ASP A 288 0.42 -5.01 -19.93
C ASP A 288 0.62 -3.53 -19.56
N PRO A 289 1.71 -2.88 -20.03
CA PRO A 289 2.77 -3.45 -20.86
C PRO A 289 3.68 -4.40 -20.06
N PRO A 290 4.29 -5.39 -20.72
CA PRO A 290 5.20 -6.30 -20.03
C PRO A 290 6.55 -5.63 -19.78
N LEU A 291 7.12 -5.86 -18.60
CA LEU A 291 8.42 -5.36 -18.20
C LEU A 291 9.43 -6.51 -18.18
N GLU A 292 10.71 -6.17 -18.35
CA GLU A 292 11.78 -7.17 -18.44
C GLU A 292 13.09 -6.67 -17.84
N SER A 293 13.92 -7.62 -17.41
CA SER A 293 15.32 -7.39 -17.06
C SER A 293 16.23 -8.45 -17.63
N GLN A 294 17.53 -8.18 -17.60
CA GLN A 294 18.55 -9.06 -18.17
C GLN A 294 19.69 -9.29 -17.19
N ALA A 295 20.24 -10.50 -17.21
CA ALA A 295 21.49 -10.87 -16.54
C ALA A 295 22.42 -11.63 -17.49
N ALA A 296 23.72 -11.38 -17.37
CA ALA A 296 24.73 -12.12 -18.11
C ALA A 296 25.05 -13.44 -17.40
N LEU A 297 25.13 -14.54 -18.15
CA LEU A 297 25.65 -15.81 -17.67
C LEU A 297 26.93 -16.12 -18.45
N VAL A 298 28.04 -16.22 -17.71
CA VAL A 298 29.33 -16.63 -18.25
C VAL A 298 29.58 -18.07 -17.88
N VAL A 299 29.73 -18.91 -18.90
CA VAL A 299 30.03 -20.33 -18.77
C VAL A 299 31.47 -20.54 -19.21
N GLU A 300 32.35 -20.82 -18.25
CA GLU A 300 33.74 -21.18 -18.48
C GLU A 300 33.84 -22.70 -18.63
N ILE A 301 34.41 -23.15 -19.75
CA ILE A 301 34.58 -24.57 -20.02
C ILE A 301 35.85 -25.06 -19.33
N GLU A 302 35.73 -26.13 -18.56
CA GLU A 302 36.87 -26.82 -17.98
C GLU A 302 37.34 -27.93 -18.91
N ASP A 303 38.58 -27.78 -19.39
CA ASP A 303 39.34 -28.79 -20.13
C ASP A 303 39.41 -30.10 -19.33
N VAL A 304 39.06 -31.19 -20.00
CA VAL A 304 39.23 -32.54 -19.52
C VAL A 304 40.28 -33.19 -20.40
N ASN A 305 41.34 -33.73 -19.79
CA ASN A 305 42.29 -34.53 -20.55
C ASN A 305 41.57 -35.77 -21.12
N GLU A 306 41.21 -35.69 -22.40
CA GLU A 306 40.50 -36.74 -23.11
C GLU A 306 41.39 -37.93 -23.45
N ASN A 307 42.73 -37.78 -23.32
CA ASN A 307 43.80 -38.67 -23.78
C ASN A 307 43.28 -39.69 -24.79
N MET A 308 42.78 -39.20 -25.92
CA MET A 308 41.93 -39.97 -26.84
C MET A 308 42.69 -41.17 -27.38
N TYR A 309 44.03 -41.06 -27.41
CA TYR A 309 44.94 -42.13 -27.80
C TYR A 309 46.00 -42.36 -26.73
N PRO A 310 46.23 -43.61 -26.27
CA PRO A 310 47.36 -43.90 -25.39
C PRO A 310 48.69 -43.77 -26.16
N PRO A 311 49.79 -43.37 -25.49
CA PRO A 311 51.11 -43.39 -26.09
C PRO A 311 51.45 -44.78 -26.64
N ALA A 312 51.89 -44.83 -27.90
CA ALA A 312 52.22 -46.07 -28.59
C ALA A 312 53.64 -46.04 -29.15
N PHE A 313 54.29 -47.19 -29.18
CA PHE A 313 55.52 -47.38 -29.95
C PHE A 313 55.17 -47.79 -31.38
N GLU A 314 55.88 -47.25 -32.36
CA GLU A 314 55.74 -47.66 -33.77
C GLU A 314 56.07 -49.16 -33.95
N ASP A 315 57.09 -49.63 -33.24
CA ASP A 315 57.53 -51.02 -33.25
C ASP A 315 57.28 -51.72 -31.91
N VAL A 316 56.68 -52.91 -31.95
CA VAL A 316 56.42 -53.76 -30.77
C VAL A 316 57.71 -54.33 -30.17
N VAL A 317 58.76 -54.48 -30.99
CA VAL A 317 60.07 -54.99 -30.58
C VAL A 317 61.16 -54.16 -31.24
N ILE A 318 61.90 -53.41 -30.42
CA ILE A 318 63.05 -52.63 -30.86
C ILE A 318 64.32 -53.39 -30.48
N VAL A 319 65.09 -53.83 -31.47
CA VAL A 319 66.33 -54.58 -31.26
C VAL A 319 67.52 -53.61 -31.25
N GLY A 320 68.11 -53.42 -30.07
CA GLY A 320 69.39 -52.73 -29.91
C GLY A 320 70.56 -53.73 -29.88
N GLN A 321 71.66 -53.39 -30.55
CA GLN A 321 72.90 -54.16 -30.48
C GLN A 321 74.06 -53.26 -30.09
N VAL A 322 74.87 -53.70 -29.14
CA VAL A 322 76.09 -53.01 -28.72
C VAL A 322 77.21 -54.03 -28.61
N MET A 323 78.39 -53.68 -29.11
CA MET A 323 79.57 -54.54 -28.99
C MET A 323 80.06 -54.57 -27.56
N GLU A 324 80.68 -55.68 -27.16
CA GLU A 324 81.41 -55.75 -25.90
C GLU A 324 82.53 -54.69 -25.83
N ASN A 325 82.89 -54.26 -24.62
CA ASN A 325 83.93 -53.25 -24.32
C ASN A 325 83.63 -51.81 -24.78
N LYS A 326 82.36 -51.45 -24.99
CA LYS A 326 81.98 -50.05 -25.22
C LYS A 326 81.93 -49.25 -23.91
N PRO A 327 82.32 -47.96 -23.92
CA PRO A 327 82.28 -47.12 -22.73
C PRO A 327 80.84 -46.85 -22.25
N LYS A 328 80.67 -46.58 -20.95
CA LYS A 328 79.38 -46.15 -20.38
C LYS A 328 78.86 -44.90 -21.12
N GLY A 329 77.56 -44.87 -21.40
CA GLY A 329 76.92 -43.80 -22.18
C GLY A 329 76.94 -44.02 -23.70
N THR A 330 77.46 -45.16 -24.17
CA THR A 330 77.31 -45.54 -25.59
C THR A 330 75.83 -45.75 -25.89
N LEU A 331 75.30 -45.00 -26.87
CA LEU A 331 73.93 -45.17 -27.35
C LEU A 331 73.75 -46.58 -27.94
N VAL A 332 72.77 -47.32 -27.42
CA VAL A 332 72.47 -48.70 -27.84
C VAL A 332 71.38 -48.71 -28.90
N THR A 333 70.29 -47.99 -28.64
CA THR A 333 69.17 -47.80 -29.56
C THR A 333 68.44 -46.52 -29.19
N LYS A 334 67.58 -46.05 -30.09
CA LYS A 334 66.61 -44.99 -29.83
C LYS A 334 65.21 -45.60 -29.92
N VAL A 335 64.39 -45.36 -28.91
CA VAL A 335 62.97 -45.66 -28.95
C VAL A 335 62.21 -44.35 -29.16
N THR A 336 61.14 -44.40 -29.94
CA THR A 336 60.26 -43.24 -30.15
C THR A 336 58.83 -43.72 -29.94
N ALA A 337 58.16 -43.16 -28.94
CA ALA A 337 56.72 -43.25 -28.81
C ALA A 337 56.07 -42.11 -29.59
N TYR A 338 54.85 -42.32 -30.04
CA TYR A 338 53.99 -41.29 -30.59
C TYR A 338 52.68 -41.31 -29.82
N ASP A 339 52.12 -40.14 -29.64
CA ASP A 339 50.75 -39.95 -29.18
C ASP A 339 49.99 -39.26 -30.31
N ALA A 340 48.78 -39.72 -30.59
CA ALA A 340 47.94 -39.18 -31.65
C ALA A 340 47.05 -38.03 -31.17
N ASP A 341 47.12 -37.66 -29.89
CA ASP A 341 46.45 -36.49 -29.34
C ASP A 341 47.04 -35.17 -29.87
N PRO A 342 46.23 -34.09 -29.98
CA PRO A 342 46.71 -32.77 -30.37
C PRO A 342 47.90 -32.29 -29.51
N PRO A 343 48.86 -31.52 -30.06
CA PRO A 343 50.02 -31.05 -29.32
C PRO A 343 49.62 -30.25 -28.06
N GLY A 344 49.98 -30.74 -26.88
CA GLY A 344 49.55 -30.15 -25.60
C GLY A 344 50.14 -30.88 -24.39
N LEU A 345 49.54 -30.68 -23.21
CA LEU A 345 49.89 -31.47 -22.02
C LEU A 345 49.62 -32.96 -22.21
N ASN A 346 48.60 -33.30 -23.02
CA ASN A 346 48.12 -34.66 -23.21
C ASN A 346 49.02 -35.47 -24.16
N SER A 347 49.79 -34.81 -25.04
CA SER A 347 50.74 -35.45 -25.97
C SER A 347 52.18 -35.52 -25.44
N GLN A 348 52.40 -35.25 -24.15
CA GLN A 348 53.73 -35.34 -23.51
C GLN A 348 53.89 -36.66 -22.79
N PHE A 349 54.96 -37.39 -23.12
CA PHE A 349 55.29 -38.66 -22.49
C PHE A 349 56.75 -38.68 -22.03
N THR A 350 57.04 -39.56 -21.07
CA THR A 350 58.39 -39.82 -20.56
C THR A 350 58.70 -41.30 -20.72
N TYR A 351 59.98 -41.63 -20.86
CA TYR A 351 60.42 -43.02 -21.02
C TYR A 351 61.01 -43.57 -19.72
N SER A 352 60.76 -44.84 -19.43
CA SER A 352 61.36 -45.56 -18.32
C SER A 352 61.60 -47.04 -18.67
N ILE A 353 62.59 -47.65 -18.01
CA ILE A 353 62.85 -49.09 -18.12
C ILE A 353 62.17 -49.77 -16.93
N LEU A 354 61.19 -50.64 -17.20
CA LEU A 354 60.41 -51.31 -16.15
C LEU A 354 61.07 -52.59 -15.64
N ASP A 355 61.70 -53.37 -16.52
CA ASP A 355 62.30 -54.67 -16.18
C ASP A 355 63.36 -55.08 -17.22
N GLY A 356 64.16 -56.11 -16.88
CA GLY A 356 65.14 -56.73 -17.79
C GLY A 356 66.55 -56.12 -17.77
N ASP A 357 66.77 -55.03 -17.03
CA ASP A 357 68.10 -54.42 -16.90
C ASP A 357 68.96 -55.08 -15.80
N GLY A 358 68.31 -55.78 -14.84
CA GLY A 358 68.79 -56.71 -13.80
C GLY A 358 69.93 -56.24 -12.88
N MET A 359 70.96 -55.67 -13.47
CA MET A 359 72.20 -55.17 -12.89
C MET A 359 72.42 -53.67 -13.18
N GLY A 360 71.44 -52.97 -13.78
CA GLY A 360 71.52 -51.52 -14.07
C GLY A 360 72.51 -51.14 -15.16
N PHE A 361 72.75 -52.02 -16.13
CA PHE A 361 73.70 -51.76 -17.23
C PHE A 361 73.17 -50.78 -18.28
N PHE A 362 71.86 -50.62 -18.36
CA PHE A 362 71.19 -49.75 -19.32
C PHE A 362 70.44 -48.65 -18.59
N SER A 363 70.38 -47.48 -19.21
CA SER A 363 69.57 -46.34 -18.78
C SER A 363 68.89 -45.76 -20.01
N ILE A 364 67.70 -45.20 -19.83
CA ILE A 364 66.98 -44.47 -20.87
C ILE A 364 66.93 -42.98 -20.50
N ASP A 365 66.94 -42.12 -21.51
CA ASP A 365 66.64 -40.70 -21.30
C ASP A 365 65.13 -40.57 -21.06
N GLU A 366 64.74 -39.77 -20.05
CA GLU A 366 63.34 -39.59 -19.68
C GLU A 366 62.58 -38.67 -20.66
N GLN A 367 63.30 -37.95 -21.54
CA GLN A 367 62.76 -36.97 -22.49
C GLN A 367 62.91 -37.36 -23.96
#